data_AF-A0A535VTR3-F1
#
_entry.id   AF-A0A535VTR3-F1
#
_cell.length_a   1.000
_cell.length_b   1.000
_cell.length_c   1.000
_cell.angle_alpha   90.00
_cell.angle_beta   90.00
_cell.angle_gamma   90.00
#
_symmetry.space_group_name_H-M   'P 1'
#
loop_
_entity.id
_entity.type
_entity.pdbx_description
1 polymer ?
#
loop_
_entity_poly.entity_id
_entity_poly.type
_entity_poly.pdbx_seq_one_letter_code
_entity_poly.pdbx_strand_id
1 'polypeptide(L)'
;MSEVSRPPRLGRIALGVGIASLATIPVMLVLVPIGGLFGRRPPIAYELAFGGVLLLMPLLAISAVAMGHITVRRNKADGSAKIALAIGYAVLGLTVLVIGLWFVWELAMTR
;
A
#
# COMPACT_ATOMS: atom_id res chain seq x y z
N MET A 1 -5.06 -7.19 -41.83
CA MET A 1 -4.17 -7.46 -40.68
C MET A 1 -4.86 -6.93 -39.45
N SER A 2 -5.47 -7.81 -38.65
CA SER A 2 -6.09 -7.43 -37.38
C SER A 2 -4.98 -7.09 -36.39
N GLU A 3 -4.77 -5.80 -36.11
CA GLU A 3 -4.03 -5.37 -34.94
C GLU A 3 -4.72 -5.96 -33.71
N VAL A 4 -4.15 -7.05 -33.19
CA VAL A 4 -4.51 -7.59 -31.89
C VAL A 4 -4.10 -6.51 -30.89
N SER A 5 -5.03 -5.61 -30.59
CA SER A 5 -4.95 -4.67 -29.47
C SER A 5 -4.73 -5.49 -28.20
N ARG A 6 -3.46 -5.73 -27.88
CA ARG A 6 -3.07 -6.43 -26.65
C ARG A 6 -3.68 -5.63 -25.50
N PRO A 7 -4.53 -6.22 -24.65
CA PRO A 7 -5.08 -5.50 -23.51
C PRO A 7 -3.90 -4.99 -22.68
N PRO A 8 -4.01 -3.80 -22.06
CA PRO A 8 -2.90 -3.19 -21.34
C PRO A 8 -2.64 -4.02 -20.07
N ARG A 9 -1.85 -5.10 -20.22
CA ARG A 9 -1.53 -6.06 -19.16
C ARG A 9 -0.92 -5.35 -17.97
N LEU A 10 -0.10 -4.32 -18.21
CA LEU A 10 0.52 -3.49 -17.19
C LEU A 10 -0.49 -2.66 -16.38
N GLY A 11 -1.53 -2.10 -17.00
CA GLY A 11 -2.58 -1.36 -16.29
C GLY A 11 -3.39 -2.26 -15.34
N ARG A 12 -3.70 -3.49 -15.77
CA ARG A 12 -4.34 -4.50 -14.90
C ARG A 12 -3.44 -4.99 -13.78
N ILE A 13 -2.15 -5.18 -14.04
CA ILE A 13 -1.17 -5.55 -13.00
C ILE A 13 -1.04 -4.41 -11.98
N ALA A 14 -0.91 -3.17 -12.42
CA ALA A 14 -0.86 -2.00 -11.54
C ALA A 14 -2.10 -1.91 -10.65
N LEU A 15 -3.29 -2.14 -11.22
CA LEU A 15 -4.54 -2.18 -10.46
C LEU A 15 -4.57 -3.34 -9.45
N GLY A 16 -4.12 -4.53 -9.85
CA GLY A 16 -4.00 -5.67 -8.94
C GLY A 16 -3.04 -5.41 -7.78
N VAL A 17 -1.89 -4.79 -8.05
CA VAL A 17 -0.92 -4.39 -7.03
C VAL A 17 -1.50 -3.29 -6.12
N GLY A 18 -2.25 -2.34 -6.69
CA GLY A 18 -2.96 -1.32 -5.92
C GLY A 18 -4.01 -1.93 -4.98
N ILE A 19 -4.80 -2.90 -5.46
CA ILE A 19 -5.77 -3.63 -4.63
C ILE A 19 -5.06 -4.44 -3.55
N ALA A 20 -3.96 -5.14 -3.88
CA ALA A 20 -3.17 -5.88 -2.90
C ALA A 20 -2.61 -4.96 -1.81
N SER A 21 -2.14 -3.77 -2.19
CA SER A 21 -1.73 -2.74 -1.25
C SER A 21 -2.88 -2.29 -0.35
N LEU A 22 -4.07 -2.05 -0.91
CA LEU A 22 -5.26 -1.69 -0.13
C LEU A 22 -5.67 -2.81 0.85
N ALA A 23 -5.53 -4.07 0.45
CA ALA A 23 -5.85 -5.24 1.26
C ALA A 23 -4.93 -5.41 2.49
N THR A 24 -3.78 -4.72 2.54
CA THR A 24 -2.93 -4.70 3.73
C THR A 24 -3.51 -3.86 4.88
N ILE A 25 -4.40 -2.90 4.58
CA ILE A 25 -5.07 -2.05 5.59
C ILE A 25 -5.89 -2.88 6.58
N PRO A 26 -6.84 -3.74 6.17
CA PRO A 26 -7.60 -4.56 7.11
C PRO A 26 -6.70 -5.52 7.91
N VAL A 27 -5.62 -6.03 7.32
CA VAL A 27 -4.64 -6.85 8.05
C VAL A 27 -4.00 -6.03 9.18
N MET A 28 -3.63 -4.78 8.90
CA MET A 28 -3.06 -3.88 9.91
C MET A 28 -4.09 -3.53 11.00
N LEU A 29 -5.35 -3.29 10.63
CA LEU A 29 -6.45 -3.06 11.58
C LEU A 29 -6.72 -4.26 12.50
N VAL A 30 -6.46 -5.48 12.04
CA VAL A 30 -6.58 -6.70 12.85
C VAL A 30 -5.35 -6.92 13.73
N LEU A 31 -4.15 -6.64 13.22
CA LEU A 31 -2.91 -6.82 13.99
C LEU A 31 -2.82 -5.85 15.17
N VAL A 32 -3.18 -4.58 15.00
CA VAL A 32 -3.10 -3.56 16.06
C VAL A 32 -3.78 -3.99 17.40
N PRO A 33 -5.06 -4.40 17.43
CA PRO A 33 -5.71 -4.85 18.66
C PRO A 33 -5.13 -6.17 19.17
N ILE A 34 -4.68 -7.07 18.28
CA ILE A 34 -4.01 -8.32 18.66
C ILE A 34 -2.71 -8.04 19.41
N GLY A 35 -1.94 -7.03 18.98
CA GLY A 35 -0.74 -6.58 19.70
C GLY A 35 -1.05 -6.14 21.13
N GLY A 36 -2.20 -5.48 21.33
CA GLY A 36 -2.69 -5.08 22.64
C GLY A 36 -3.01 -6.26 23.58
N LEU A 37 -3.32 -7.44 23.03
CA LEU A 37 -3.59 -8.65 23.82
C LEU A 37 -2.32 -9.27 24.41
N PHE A 38 -1.15 -9.01 23.82
CA PHE A 38 0.12 -9.57 24.28
C PHE A 38 0.84 -8.71 25.34
N GLY A 39 0.26 -7.58 25.75
CA GLY A 39 0.83 -6.71 26.77
C GLY A 39 2.19 -6.13 26.36
N ARG A 40 3.17 -6.12 27.28
CA ARG A 40 4.47 -5.44 27.10
C ARG A 40 5.47 -6.14 26.17
N ARG A 41 5.27 -7.43 25.86
CA ARG A 41 6.19 -8.23 25.03
C ARG A 41 5.41 -9.11 24.07
N PRO A 42 5.08 -8.60 22.88
CA PRO A 42 4.49 -9.43 21.85
C PRO A 42 5.43 -10.56 21.42
N PRO A 43 4.89 -11.71 20.96
CA PRO A 43 5.69 -12.78 20.41
C PRO A 43 6.43 -12.30 19.15
N ILE A 44 7.64 -12.81 18.91
CA ILE A 44 8.47 -12.38 17.78
C ILE A 44 7.78 -12.57 16.41
N ALA A 45 6.90 -13.57 16.31
CA ALA A 45 6.08 -13.80 15.11
C ALA A 45 5.12 -12.64 14.84
N TYR A 46 4.57 -12.01 15.88
CA TYR A 46 3.72 -10.83 15.75
C TYR A 46 4.53 -9.63 15.29
N GLU A 47 5.71 -9.38 15.88
CA GLU A 47 6.58 -8.26 15.47
C GLU A 47 7.01 -8.39 14.01
N LEU A 48 7.39 -9.60 13.58
CA LEU A 48 7.75 -9.89 12.19
C LEU A 48 6.55 -9.69 11.24
N ALA A 49 5.36 -10.15 11.63
CA ALA A 49 4.14 -9.96 10.82
C ALA A 49 3.76 -8.48 10.71
N PHE A 50 3.78 -7.76 11.83
CA PHE A 50 3.43 -6.34 11.89
C PHE A 50 4.44 -5.50 11.11
N GLY A 51 5.75 -5.66 11.38
CA GLY A 51 6.81 -4.97 10.65
C GLY A 51 6.82 -5.33 9.17
N GLY A 52 6.57 -6.59 8.83
CA GLY A 52 6.44 -7.06 7.46
C GLY A 52 5.30 -6.38 6.70
N VAL A 53 4.10 -6.31 7.29
CA VAL A 53 2.95 -5.61 6.69
C VAL A 53 3.22 -4.11 6.53
N LEU A 54 3.82 -3.50 7.55
CA LEU A 54 4.12 -2.06 7.59
C LEU A 54 5.14 -1.67 6.50
N LEU A 55 6.08 -2.55 6.15
CA LEU A 55 7.01 -2.36 5.03
C LEU A 55 6.38 -2.72 3.68
N LEU A 56 5.59 -3.80 3.63
CA LEU A 56 5.01 -4.31 2.38
C LEU A 56 3.97 -3.35 1.79
N MET A 57 3.14 -2.74 2.64
CA MET A 57 2.10 -1.79 2.23
C MET A 57 2.64 -0.63 1.35
N PRO A 58 3.67 0.15 1.78
CA PRO A 58 4.25 1.21 0.96
C PRO A 58 5.01 0.67 -0.25
N LEU A 59 5.69 -0.48 -0.14
CA LEU A 59 6.39 -1.11 -1.28
C LEU A 59 5.43 -1.46 -2.42
N LEU A 60 4.28 -2.04 -2.08
CA LEU A 60 3.22 -2.34 -3.06
C LEU A 60 2.62 -1.07 -3.62
N ALA A 61 2.37 -0.06 -2.77
CA ALA A 61 1.82 1.22 -3.22
C ALA A 61 2.75 1.95 -4.20
N ILE A 62 4.06 2.04 -3.91
CA ILE A 62 5.07 2.61 -4.81
C ILE A 62 5.11 1.85 -6.13
N SER A 63 5.07 0.51 -6.07
CA SER A 63 5.08 -0.34 -7.27
C SER A 63 3.83 -0.11 -8.14
N ALA A 64 2.64 0.00 -7.52
CA ALA A 64 1.40 0.34 -8.21
C ALA A 64 1.47 1.73 -8.85
N VAL A 65 2.02 2.74 -8.14
CA VAL A 65 2.20 4.09 -8.66
C VAL A 65 3.17 4.12 -9.83
N ALA A 66 4.33 3.45 -9.72
CA ALA A 66 5.33 3.40 -10.77
C ALA A 66 4.78 2.72 -12.05
N MET A 67 4.13 1.57 -11.91
CA MET A 67 3.51 0.86 -13.04
C MET A 67 2.34 1.66 -13.63
N GLY A 68 1.55 2.33 -12.79
CA GLY A 68 0.48 3.23 -13.21
C GLY A 68 1.01 4.40 -14.05
N HIS A 69 2.08 5.07 -13.61
CA HIS A 69 2.72 6.17 -14.35
C HIS A 69 3.27 5.73 -15.70
N ILE A 70 3.98 4.61 -15.74
CA ILE A 70 4.51 4.05 -16.99
C ILE A 70 3.37 3.76 -17.97
N THR A 71 2.26 3.21 -17.47
CA THR A 71 1.10 2.84 -18.29
C THR A 71 0.34 4.06 -18.79
N VAL A 72 0.05 5.04 -17.93
CA VAL A 72 -0.63 6.29 -18.33
C VAL A 72 0.21 7.10 -19.31
N ARG A 73 1.55 7.11 -19.17
CA ARG A 73 2.44 7.77 -20.16
C ARG A 73 2.38 7.09 -21.53
N ARG A 74 2.28 5.76 -21.58
CA ARG A 74 2.19 5.01 -22.85
C ARG A 74 0.79 5.02 -23.46
N ASN A 75 -0.25 5.02 -22.63
CA ASN A 75 -1.65 4.99 -23.07
C ASN A 75 -2.53 5.82 -22.14
N LYS A 76 -2.73 7.10 -22.48
CA LYS A 76 -3.52 8.06 -21.70
C LYS A 76 -5.00 7.67 -21.52
N ALA A 77 -5.51 6.76 -22.36
CA ALA A 77 -6.88 6.29 -22.32
C ALA A 77 -7.11 5.12 -21.34
N ASP A 78 -6.06 4.56 -20.73
CA ASP A 78 -6.20 3.42 -19.82
C ASP A 78 -6.74 3.84 -18.44
N GLY A 79 -8.05 3.58 -18.22
CA GLY A 79 -8.74 3.88 -16.96
C GLY A 79 -8.24 3.06 -15.77
N SER A 80 -7.81 1.81 -15.99
CA SER A 80 -7.30 0.95 -14.91
C SER A 80 -6.01 1.50 -14.32
N ALA A 81 -5.14 2.07 -15.16
CA ALA A 81 -3.90 2.69 -14.70
C ALA A 81 -4.13 3.97 -13.88
N LYS A 82 -5.15 4.77 -14.21
CA LYS A 82 -5.55 5.95 -13.43
C LYS A 82 -6.10 5.57 -12.06
N ILE A 83 -6.92 4.53 -12.00
CA ILE A 83 -7.47 3.99 -10.74
C ILE A 83 -6.32 3.44 -9.88
N ALA A 84 -5.39 2.69 -10.46
CA ALA A 84 -4.21 2.17 -9.76
C ALA A 84 -3.35 3.30 -9.15
N LEU A 85 -3.16 4.40 -9.88
CA LEU A 85 -2.47 5.59 -9.37
C LEU A 85 -3.20 6.22 -8.19
N ALA A 86 -4.52 6.42 -8.30
CA ALA A 86 -5.32 6.99 -7.23
C ALA A 86 -5.24 6.13 -5.95
N ILE A 87 -5.36 4.81 -6.09
CA ILE A 87 -5.22 3.87 -4.97
C ILE A 87 -3.81 3.95 -4.37
N GLY A 88 -2.78 3.87 -5.21
CA GLY A 88 -1.39 3.90 -4.74
C GLY A 88 -1.05 5.20 -4.00
N TYR A 89 -1.51 6.36 -4.49
CA TYR A 89 -1.32 7.63 -3.80
C TYR A 89 -2.11 7.73 -2.49
N ALA A 90 -3.35 7.24 -2.47
CA ALA A 90 -4.16 7.23 -1.25
C ALA A 90 -3.50 6.37 -0.17
N VAL A 91 -3.00 5.19 -0.53
CA VAL A 91 -2.27 4.31 0.39
C VAL A 91 -0.99 4.96 0.89
N LEU A 92 -0.19 5.57 0.00
CA LEU A 92 1.03 6.28 0.42
C LEU A 92 0.74 7.45 1.34
N GLY A 93 -0.27 8.26 1.03
CA GLY A 93 -0.69 9.37 1.87
C GLY A 93 -1.11 8.89 3.25
N LEU A 94 -1.86 7.79 3.32
CA LEU A 94 -2.25 7.17 4.59
C LEU A 94 -1.04 6.65 5.37
N THR A 95 -0.10 5.96 4.72
CA THR A 95 1.13 5.47 5.38
C THR A 95 1.94 6.63 5.98
N VAL A 96 2.14 7.71 5.22
CA VAL A 96 2.84 8.91 5.70
C VAL A 96 2.10 9.54 6.88
N LEU A 97 0.78 9.65 6.80
CA LEU A 97 -0.05 10.20 7.88
C LEU A 97 0.07 9.37 9.17
N VAL A 98 -0.01 8.05 9.07
CA VAL A 98 0.09 7.14 10.22
C VAL A 98 1.47 7.24 10.87
N ILE A 99 2.55 7.18 10.08
CA ILE A 99 3.92 7.32 10.58
C ILE A 99 4.13 8.72 11.20
N GLY A 100 3.61 9.77 10.57
CA GLY A 100 3.69 11.14 11.08
C GLY A 100 2.96 11.30 12.42
N LEU A 101 1.74 10.78 12.54
CA LEU A 101 0.97 10.79 13.79
C LEU A 101 1.67 10.02 14.91
N TRP A 102 2.23 8.84 14.59
CA TRP A 102 3.03 8.05 15.52
C TRP A 102 4.24 8.86 16.02
N PHE A 103 4.97 9.48 15.10
CA PHE A 103 6.15 10.28 15.45
C PHE A 103 5.80 11.50 16.33
N VAL A 104 4.70 12.20 16.01
CA VAL A 104 4.22 13.34 16.82
C VAL A 104 3.79 12.89 18.22
N TRP A 105 3.09 11.76 18.32
CA TRP A 105 2.71 11.18 19.61
C TRP A 105 3.92 10.82 20.47
N GLU A 106 4.91 10.14 19.88
CA GLU A 106 6.13 9.75 20.58
C GLU A 106 6.91 10.98 21.09
N LEU A 107 6.98 12.03 20.27
CA LEU A 107 7.60 13.30 20.65
C LEU A 107 6.85 14.01 21.80
N ALA A 108 5.52 13.86 21.86
CA ALA A 108 4.70 14.46 22.91
C ALA A 108 4.82 13.71 24.25
N MET A 109 5.05 12.40 24.23
CA MET A 109 5.21 11.57 25.44
C MET A 109 6.63 11.59 26.02
N THR A 110 7.62 12.03 25.24
CA THR A 110 9.04 12.11 25.64
C THR A 110 9.46 13.48 26.17
N ARG A 111 8.53 14.44 26.22
CA ARG A 111 8.68 15.77 26.83
C ARG A 111 7.92 15.85 28.14
#